data_AF-A0A5J4PP73-F1
#
_entry.id   AF-A0A5J4PP73-F1
#
_cell.length_a   1.000
_cell.length_b   1.000
_cell.length_c   1.000
_cell.angle_alpha   90.00
_cell.angle_beta   90.00
_cell.angle_gamma   90.00
#
_symmetry.space_group_name_H-M   'P 1'
#
loop_
_entity.id
_entity.type
_entity.pdbx_description
1 polymer ?
#
loop_
_entity_poly.entity_id
_entity_poly.type
_entity_poly.pdbx_seq_one_letter_code
_entity_poly.pdbx_strand_id
1 'polypeptide(L)' 'KYPIGIYEGGGYLAKGIYRPSFDCRMKTNEYPSFCPVCQRAIEKIIRFYTE' A
#
# COMPACT_ATOMS: atom_id res chain seq x y z
N LYS A 1 -2.74 8.28 -14.56
CA LYS A 1 -1.70 7.96 -13.53
C LYS A 1 -1.89 6.50 -13.12
N TYR A 2 -0.83 5.71 -13.01
CA TYR A 2 -0.97 4.25 -12.79
C TYR A 2 -1.47 3.95 -11.37
N PRO A 3 -2.62 3.27 -11.19
CA PRO A 3 -3.17 2.99 -9.86
C PRO A 3 -2.27 2.05 -9.03
N ILE A 4 -1.50 1.19 -9.71
CA ILE A 4 -0.47 0.33 -9.13
C ILE A 4 0.83 0.62 -9.89
N GLY A 5 1.93 0.81 -9.16
CA GLY A 5 3.23 1.09 -9.75
C GLY A 5 4.34 0.98 -8.71
N ILE A 6 5.57 1.31 -9.13
CA ILE A 6 6.76 1.30 -8.29
C ILE A 6 7.13 2.75 -8.00
N TYR A 7 6.58 3.32 -6.94
CA TYR A 7 6.79 4.71 -6.56
C TYR A 7 7.91 4.81 -5.54
N GLU A 8 9.01 5.49 -5.87
CA GLU A 8 10.11 5.68 -4.92
C GLU A 8 9.67 6.55 -3.73
N GLY A 9 10.12 6.17 -2.53
CA GLY A 9 9.77 6.74 -1.25
C GLY A 9 8.78 5.89 -0.44
N GLY A 10 9.12 5.57 0.79
CA GLY A 10 8.33 4.72 1.68
C GLY A 10 9.20 4.21 2.82
N GLY A 11 8.59 3.60 3.85
CA GLY A 11 9.37 3.04 4.98
C GLY A 11 10.31 4.07 5.62
N TYR A 12 9.84 5.33 5.75
CA TYR A 12 10.60 6.46 6.28
C TYR A 12 11.82 6.91 5.46
N LEU A 13 12.08 6.33 4.28
CA LEU A 13 13.15 6.73 3.37
C LEU A 13 12.60 7.33 2.08
N ALA A 14 13.25 8.38 1.59
CA ALA A 14 12.87 9.04 0.34
C ALA A 14 13.40 8.31 -0.92
N LYS A 15 14.49 7.55 -0.78
CA LYS A 15 15.20 6.87 -1.88
C LYS A 15 15.50 5.41 -1.51
N GLY A 16 15.58 4.54 -2.51
CA GLY A 16 15.92 3.12 -2.32
C GLY A 16 14.81 2.22 -1.75
N ILE A 17 13.69 2.80 -1.28
CA ILE A 17 12.46 2.07 -0.91
C ILE A 17 11.34 2.48 -1.87
N TYR A 18 10.48 1.53 -2.22
CA TYR A 18 9.37 1.74 -3.15
C TYR A 18 8.03 1.35 -2.54
N ARG A 19 7.00 2.15 -2.82
CA ARG A 19 5.61 1.91 -2.43
C ARG A 19 4.74 1.60 -3.65
N PRO A 20 3.64 0.85 -3.49
CA PRO A 20 2.84 0.31 -4.60
C PRO A 20 1.88 1.31 -5.25
N SER A 21 1.62 2.46 -4.62
CA SER A 21 0.71 3.50 -5.10
C SER A 21 1.26 4.88 -4.77
N PHE A 22 0.87 5.88 -5.56
CA PHE A 22 1.26 7.27 -5.30
C PHE A 22 0.81 7.72 -3.90
N ASP A 23 -0.40 7.34 -3.49
CA ASP A 23 -0.94 7.56 -2.16
C ASP A 23 -1.74 6.35 -1.62
N CYS A 24 -1.87 6.28 -0.30
CA CYS A 24 -2.48 5.16 0.43
C CYS A 24 -2.80 5.59 1.87
N ARG A 25 -3.81 4.98 2.50
CA ARG A 25 -4.04 5.07 3.96
C ARG A 25 -2.78 4.80 4.79
N MET A 26 -1.90 3.91 4.33
CA MET A 26 -0.61 3.62 4.99
C MET A 26 0.44 4.74 4.84
N LYS A 27 0.13 5.83 4.13
CA LYS A 27 1.02 6.96 3.87
C LYS A 27 0.46 8.29 4.40
N THR A 28 -0.82 8.57 4.17
CA THR A 28 -1.49 9.82 4.59
C THR A 28 -2.82 9.51 5.28
N ASN A 29 -3.22 10.36 6.24
CA ASN A 29 -4.44 10.17 7.02
C ASN A 29 -5.70 10.63 6.29
N GLU A 30 -5.56 11.44 5.26
CA GLU A 30 -6.65 12.00 4.47
C GLU A 30 -7.05 11.03 3.34
N TYR A 31 -6.18 10.11 2.96
CA TYR A 31 -6.45 9.20 1.85
C TYR A 31 -7.49 8.13 2.24
N PRO A 32 -8.62 8.05 1.55
CA PRO A 32 -9.82 7.37 2.06
C PRO A 32 -9.72 5.85 2.09
N SER A 33 -8.77 5.25 1.38
CA SER A 33 -8.71 3.79 1.19
C SER A 33 -7.29 3.21 1.28
N PHE A 34 -7.21 1.90 1.52
CA PHE A 34 -5.98 1.17 1.29
C PHE A 34 -5.71 1.03 -0.20
N CYS A 35 -4.44 1.11 -0.62
CA CYS A 35 -4.08 0.83 -2.01
C CYS A 35 -4.34 -0.65 -2.38
N PRO A 36 -4.45 -1.02 -3.67
CA PRO A 36 -4.78 -2.38 -4.09
C PRO A 36 -3.85 -3.47 -3.51
N VAL A 37 -2.55 -3.16 -3.34
CA VAL A 37 -1.59 -4.12 -2.76
C VAL A 37 -1.83 -4.31 -1.26
N CYS A 38 -2.16 -3.25 -0.53
CA CYS A 38 -2.53 -3.34 0.89
C CYS A 38 -3.85 -4.10 1.08
N GLN A 39 -4.86 -3.85 0.23
CA GLN A 39 -6.13 -4.59 0.28
C GLN A 39 -5.90 -6.10 0.10
N ARG A 40 -5.11 -6.50 -0.91
CA ARG A 40 -4.73 -7.91 -1.13
C ARG A 40 -3.95 -8.49 0.06
N ALA A 41 -3.06 -7.71 0.68
CA ALA A 41 -2.29 -8.17 1.83
C ALA A 41 -3.20 -8.40 3.06
N ILE A 42 -4.13 -7.48 3.33
CA ILE A 42 -5.12 -7.63 4.41
C ILE A 42 -6.02 -8.83 4.14
N GLU A 43 -6.54 -8.98 2.92
CA GLU A 43 -7.37 -10.13 2.53
C GLU A 43 -6.66 -11.47 2.77
N LYS A 44 -5.37 -11.57 2.42
CA LYS A 44 -4.57 -12.78 2.69
C LYS A 44 -4.49 -13.12 4.17
N ILE A 45 -4.35 -12.12 5.03
CA ILE A 45 -4.30 -12.31 6.47
C ILE A 45 -5.67 -12.73 7.01
N ILE A 46 -6.76 -12.12 6.53
CA ILE A 46 -8.11 -12.53 6.91
C ILE A 46 -8.34 -13.99 6.54
N ARG A 47 -8.11 -14.36 5.28
CA ARG A 47 -8.28 -15.74 4.78
C ARG A 47 -7.44 -16.75 5.56
N PHE A 48 -6.18 -16.42 5.86
CA PHE A 48 -5.30 -17.29 6.67
C PHE A 48 -5.90 -17.66 8.05
N TYR A 49 -6.72 -16.79 8.63
CA TYR A 49 -7.35 -17.05 9.93
C TYR A 49 -8.78 -17.61 9.84
N THR A 50 -9.40 -17.62 8.65
CA THR A 50 -10.82 -17.99 8.48
C THR A 50 -11.06 -19.13 7.49
N GLU A 51 -10.08 -19.49 6.66
CA GLU A 51 -10.08 -20.60 5.69
C GLU A 51 -8.96 -21.58 6.03
#